data_AF-A5DUG9-F1
#
_entry.id   AF-A5DUG9-F1
#
_cell.length_a   1.000
_cell.length_b   1.000
_cell.length_c   1.000
_cell.angle_alpha   90.00
_cell.angle_beta   90.00
_cell.angle_gamma   90.00
#
_symmetry.space_group_name_H-M   'P 1'
#
loop_
_entity.id
_entity.type
_entity.pdbx_description
1 polymer ?
#
loop_
_entity_poly.entity_id
_entity_poly.type
_entity_poly.pdbx_seq_one_letter_code
_entity_poly.pdbx_strand_id
1 'polypeptide(L)'
;MTDPNSKFYQALKNFKYRALYANVVNDKRCSWFTAAISSVDPVNSMYNKSAENIECEYIKGYEPNIIDSAKPFHYVQRKSNTQTPYENSKFSWLWKTLNWIKLIAYITALSPIWALSFIIPSIVQKIKSTFRLREFNNNKDNKLSHLYEYSEETSSLLTDFSNKMEDEQDTVVEDMYGAMSYRTSHSSKFPEIKLDPNQSYAVEKLNTLTWRKIPILLRNTMMTHAAAVVRHPDPTFDEGQVVIKHFVNEVFQLN
;
A
#
# COMPACT_ATOMS: atom_id res chain seq x y z
N MET A 1 -12.83 -17.31 8.47
CA MET A 1 -13.44 -15.96 8.57
C MET A 1 -14.64 -15.82 7.64
N THR A 2 -14.65 -16.48 6.48
CA THR A 2 -15.72 -16.36 5.47
C THR A 2 -16.81 -17.43 5.56
N ASP A 3 -16.59 -18.49 6.34
CA ASP A 3 -17.61 -19.51 6.61
C ASP A 3 -18.75 -18.90 7.44
N PRO A 4 -20.02 -18.98 6.96
CA PRO A 4 -21.19 -18.52 7.70
C PRO A 4 -21.33 -19.09 9.11
N ASN A 5 -20.83 -20.30 9.36
CA ASN A 5 -20.88 -20.93 10.69
C ASN A 5 -19.78 -20.44 11.63
N SER A 6 -18.79 -19.69 11.12
CA SER A 6 -17.68 -19.20 11.92
C SER A 6 -18.10 -18.02 12.81
N LYS A 7 -17.52 -17.94 14.01
CA LYS A 7 -17.76 -16.83 14.95
C LYS A 7 -17.48 -15.45 14.33
N PHE A 8 -16.46 -15.37 13.46
CA PHE A 8 -16.10 -14.14 12.74
C PHE A 8 -17.21 -13.66 11.81
N TYR A 9 -17.78 -14.56 11.01
CA TYR A 9 -18.84 -14.22 10.08
C TYR A 9 -20.12 -13.78 10.83
N GLN A 10 -20.46 -14.50 11.90
CA GLN A 10 -21.63 -14.16 12.73
C GLN A 10 -21.45 -12.80 13.42
N ALA A 11 -20.26 -12.51 13.94
CA ALA A 11 -19.96 -11.18 14.48
C ALA A 11 -20.07 -10.09 13.40
N LEU A 12 -19.56 -10.35 12.19
CA LEU A 12 -19.62 -9.40 11.07
C LEU A 12 -21.07 -9.11 10.61
N LYS A 13 -21.93 -10.11 10.67
CA LYS A 13 -23.36 -10.00 10.38
C LYS A 13 -24.08 -9.07 11.36
N ASN A 14 -23.63 -9.00 12.62
CA ASN A 14 -24.28 -8.19 13.66
C ASN A 14 -24.07 -6.68 13.50
N PHE A 15 -23.08 -6.25 12.70
CA PHE A 15 -22.92 -4.81 12.43
C PHE A 15 -24.09 -4.29 11.61
N LYS A 16 -24.73 -3.22 12.09
CA LYS A 16 -25.85 -2.56 11.37
C LYS A 16 -25.38 -1.92 10.06
N TYR A 17 -24.21 -1.28 10.10
CA TYR A 17 -23.59 -0.62 8.96
C TYR A 17 -22.27 -1.31 8.60
N ARG A 18 -22.08 -1.56 7.30
CA ARG A 18 -20.88 -2.20 6.74
C ARG A 18 -20.49 -1.43 5.50
N ALA A 19 -19.29 -0.85 5.50
CA ALA A 19 -18.75 -0.12 4.37
C ALA A 19 -17.34 -0.60 4.05
N LEU A 20 -16.99 -0.55 2.77
CA LEU A 20 -15.66 -0.89 2.27
C LEU A 20 -15.16 0.28 1.45
N TYR A 21 -13.98 0.78 1.80
CA TYR A 21 -13.27 1.77 1.02
C TYR A 21 -12.19 1.04 0.23
N ALA A 22 -12.26 1.14 -1.10
CA ALA A 22 -11.38 0.40 -2.00
C ALA A 22 -10.70 1.37 -2.95
N ASN A 23 -9.38 1.50 -2.83
CA ASN A 23 -8.63 2.40 -3.67
C ASN A 23 -8.46 1.83 -5.08
N VAL A 24 -8.66 2.67 -6.10
CA VAL A 24 -8.69 2.23 -7.50
C VAL A 24 -7.31 2.20 -8.18
N VAL A 25 -6.31 2.89 -7.62
CA VAL A 25 -4.97 3.09 -8.21
C VAL A 25 -3.87 3.01 -7.17
N ASN A 26 -2.71 2.43 -7.52
CA ASN A 26 -1.51 2.39 -6.67
C ASN A 26 -1.65 1.64 -5.35
N ASP A 27 -2.77 0.93 -5.12
CA ASP A 27 -2.90 0.00 -3.98
C ASP A 27 -2.55 -1.43 -4.40
N LYS A 28 -1.26 -1.73 -4.44
CA LYS A 28 -0.79 -3.08 -4.86
C LYS A 28 -0.90 -4.11 -3.74
N ARG A 29 -0.91 -3.66 -2.48
CA ARG A 29 -1.04 -4.52 -1.29
C ARG A 29 -2.47 -4.98 -1.07
N CYS A 30 -3.43 -4.08 -1.29
CA CYS A 30 -4.84 -4.34 -1.18
C CYS A 30 -5.54 -3.80 -2.43
N SER A 31 -5.26 -4.45 -3.57
CA SER A 31 -5.88 -4.11 -4.85
C SER A 31 -7.39 -4.03 -4.76
N TRP A 32 -7.99 -3.21 -5.62
CA TRP A 32 -9.40 -2.84 -5.58
C TRP A 32 -10.32 -4.04 -5.43
N PHE A 33 -10.11 -5.11 -6.22
CA PHE A 33 -10.94 -6.31 -6.17
C PHE A 33 -10.87 -7.06 -4.84
N THR A 34 -9.73 -6.99 -4.14
CA THR A 34 -9.58 -7.56 -2.81
C THR A 34 -10.30 -6.69 -1.78
N ALA A 35 -10.03 -5.37 -1.77
CA ALA A 35 -10.64 -4.43 -0.82
C ALA A 35 -12.16 -4.31 -0.98
N ALA A 36 -12.65 -4.30 -2.22
CA ALA A 36 -14.08 -4.22 -2.55
C ALA A 36 -14.78 -5.57 -2.46
N ILE A 37 -14.07 -6.67 -2.17
CA ILE A 37 -14.60 -8.04 -2.18
C ILE A 37 -15.33 -8.29 -3.51
N SER A 38 -14.61 -8.16 -4.62
CA SER A 38 -15.15 -8.25 -5.98
C SER A 38 -14.45 -9.37 -6.74
N SER A 39 -15.21 -10.07 -7.58
CA SER A 39 -14.67 -11.10 -8.49
C SER A 39 -14.06 -10.52 -9.76
N VAL A 40 -14.41 -9.28 -10.09
CA VAL A 40 -13.92 -8.53 -11.25
C VAL A 40 -13.11 -7.33 -10.79
N ASP A 41 -12.30 -6.74 -11.66
CA ASP A 41 -11.60 -5.47 -11.44
C ASP A 41 -11.76 -4.55 -12.66
N PRO A 42 -12.63 -3.53 -12.60
CA PRO A 42 -12.89 -2.63 -13.72
C PRO A 42 -11.74 -1.66 -14.00
N VAL A 43 -10.82 -1.48 -13.05
CA VAL A 43 -9.74 -0.49 -13.12
C VAL A 43 -8.35 -1.11 -13.27
N ASN A 44 -8.27 -2.45 -13.26
CA ASN A 44 -7.02 -3.20 -13.27
C ASN A 44 -6.02 -2.65 -12.22
N SER A 45 -6.51 -2.46 -11.00
CA SER A 45 -5.83 -1.79 -9.87
C SER A 45 -4.43 -2.32 -9.56
N MET A 46 -4.14 -3.60 -9.87
CA MET A 46 -2.83 -4.20 -9.65
C MET A 46 -1.77 -3.73 -10.68
N TYR A 47 -2.20 -3.31 -11.87
CA TYR A 47 -1.31 -2.94 -12.97
C TYR A 47 -1.38 -1.47 -13.32
N ASN A 48 -2.54 -0.84 -13.11
CA ASN A 48 -2.74 0.57 -13.35
C ASN A 48 -1.94 1.41 -12.34
N LYS A 49 -1.08 2.29 -12.87
CA LYS A 49 -0.25 3.22 -12.09
C LYS A 49 -0.69 4.68 -12.18
N SER A 50 -1.60 5.01 -13.10
CA SER A 50 -1.94 6.39 -13.44
C SER A 50 -3.41 6.65 -13.15
N ALA A 51 -3.67 7.52 -12.17
CA ALA A 51 -5.01 7.99 -11.86
C ALA A 51 -5.71 8.67 -13.04
N GLU A 52 -4.95 9.30 -13.93
CA GLU A 52 -5.48 9.92 -15.15
C GLU A 52 -6.13 8.90 -16.09
N ASN A 53 -5.70 7.64 -16.07
CA ASN A 53 -6.25 6.58 -16.89
C ASN A 53 -7.55 6.00 -16.31
N ILE A 54 -8.13 6.62 -15.27
CA ILE A 54 -9.42 6.22 -14.73
C ILE A 54 -10.46 7.25 -15.14
N GLU A 55 -11.43 6.78 -15.91
CA GLU A 55 -12.63 7.55 -16.19
C GLU A 55 -13.66 7.22 -15.12
N CYS A 56 -14.00 8.23 -14.31
CA CYS A 56 -14.92 8.12 -13.20
C CYS A 56 -15.59 9.47 -12.92
N GLU A 57 -16.74 9.41 -12.28
CA GLU A 57 -17.42 10.57 -11.72
C GLU A 57 -17.33 10.53 -10.20
N TYR A 58 -17.30 11.70 -9.57
CA TYR A 58 -17.11 11.83 -8.13
C TYR A 58 -18.40 12.23 -7.42
N ILE A 59 -18.45 11.95 -6.13
CA ILE A 59 -19.53 12.43 -5.26
C ILE A 59 -19.33 13.91 -4.97
N LYS A 60 -20.36 14.73 -5.22
CA LYS A 60 -20.35 16.17 -4.96
C LYS A 60 -19.96 16.45 -3.50
N GLY A 61 -19.02 17.36 -3.29
CA GLY A 61 -18.52 17.74 -1.95
C GLY A 61 -17.37 16.89 -1.42
N TYR A 62 -17.05 15.77 -2.07
CA TYR A 62 -15.89 14.91 -1.79
C TYR A 62 -15.01 14.67 -3.03
N GLU A 63 -15.18 15.55 -4.03
CA GLU A 63 -14.34 15.62 -5.22
C GLU A 63 -12.91 16.05 -4.85
N PRO A 64 -11.87 15.49 -5.49
CA PRO A 64 -11.87 14.48 -6.53
C PRO A 64 -11.39 13.12 -5.98
N ASN A 65 -11.78 12.74 -4.76
CA ASN A 65 -11.26 11.55 -4.06
C ASN A 65 -12.26 10.42 -3.90
N ILE A 66 -13.56 10.72 -3.77
CA ILE A 66 -14.60 9.71 -3.60
C ILE A 66 -15.35 9.53 -4.92
N ILE A 67 -15.27 8.33 -5.48
CA ILE A 67 -15.92 7.98 -6.74
C ILE A 67 -17.37 7.59 -6.47
N ASP A 68 -18.28 8.05 -7.33
CA ASP A 68 -19.69 7.67 -7.28
C ASP A 68 -19.87 6.22 -7.74
N SER A 69 -20.12 5.32 -6.79
CA SER A 69 -20.37 3.90 -7.06
C SER A 69 -21.63 3.63 -7.89
N ALA A 70 -22.56 4.60 -7.99
CA ALA A 70 -23.76 4.46 -8.81
C ALA A 70 -23.47 4.58 -10.31
N LYS A 71 -22.31 5.14 -10.68
CA LYS A 71 -21.89 5.36 -12.05
C LYS A 71 -20.75 4.41 -12.42
N PRO A 72 -20.66 3.98 -13.68
CA PRO A 72 -19.58 3.11 -14.10
C PRO A 72 -18.25 3.87 -14.05
N PHE A 73 -17.22 3.22 -13.55
CA PHE A 73 -15.85 3.69 -13.62
C PHE A 73 -14.99 2.59 -14.25
N HIS A 74 -14.05 2.98 -15.12
CA HIS A 74 -13.24 2.02 -15.86
C HIS A 74 -11.87 2.58 -16.23
N TYR A 75 -10.95 1.66 -16.51
CA TYR A 75 -9.63 2.00 -17.02
C TYR A 75 -9.67 2.35 -18.52
N VAL A 76 -9.06 3.48 -18.87
CA VAL A 76 -8.84 3.96 -20.24
C VAL A 76 -7.36 4.27 -20.42
N GLN A 77 -6.70 3.53 -21.32
CA GLN A 77 -5.29 3.82 -21.64
C GLN A 77 -5.21 5.09 -22.48
N ARG A 78 -4.79 6.21 -21.88
CA ARG A 78 -4.39 7.40 -22.65
C ARG A 78 -2.96 7.16 -23.15
N LYS A 79 -2.77 7.22 -24.47
CA LYS A 79 -1.42 7.14 -25.05
C LYS A 79 -0.65 8.38 -24.59
N SER A 80 0.35 8.21 -23.74
CA SER A 80 1.33 9.28 -23.50
C SER A 80 2.09 9.48 -24.81
N ASN A 81 2.03 10.69 -25.36
CA ASN A 81 2.78 11.09 -26.56
C ASN A 81 4.28 11.28 -26.27
N THR A 82 4.85 10.50 -25.35
CA THR A 82 6.28 10.54 -25.07
C THR A 82 6.96 9.59 -26.05
N GLN A 83 7.08 10.03 -27.30
CA GLN A 83 8.08 9.51 -28.22
C GLN A 83 9.45 9.80 -27.57
N THR A 84 10.00 8.87 -26.80
CA THR A 84 11.44 8.88 -26.57
C THR A 84 12.09 8.67 -27.94
N PRO A 85 12.96 9.56 -28.43
CA PRO A 85 13.69 9.30 -29.66
C PRO A 85 14.57 8.08 -29.38
N TYR A 86 14.17 6.92 -29.89
CA TYR A 86 15.03 5.75 -29.90
C TYR A 86 16.07 5.97 -31.00
N GLU A 87 17.12 6.72 -30.66
CA GLU A 87 18.28 6.88 -31.52
C GLU A 87 18.97 5.52 -31.69
N ASN A 88 18.68 4.89 -32.82
CA ASN A 88 19.39 3.74 -33.35
C ASN A 88 20.83 4.14 -33.74
N SER A 89 21.70 4.32 -32.75
CA SER A 89 23.14 4.43 -32.96
C SER A 89 23.82 3.19 -32.39
N LYS A 90 24.32 2.33 -33.29
CA LYS A 90 25.15 1.16 -32.96
C LYS A 90 26.40 1.53 -32.15
N PHE A 91 26.80 2.81 -32.15
CA PHE A 91 27.92 3.34 -31.40
C PHE A 91 27.61 3.56 -29.91
N SER A 92 26.34 3.80 -29.54
CA SER A 92 25.95 3.99 -28.13
C SER A 92 26.01 2.69 -27.32
N TRP A 93 25.86 1.53 -27.97
CA TRP A 93 25.85 0.23 -27.28
C TRP A 93 27.22 -0.13 -26.70
N LEU A 94 28.31 0.09 -27.43
CA LEU A 94 29.68 -0.18 -26.96
C LEU A 94 30.11 0.74 -25.80
N TRP A 95 29.73 2.02 -25.85
CA TRP A 95 30.00 2.94 -24.75
C TRP A 95 29.13 2.67 -23.52
N LYS A 96 27.88 2.22 -23.74
CA LYS A 96 27.02 1.72 -22.65
C LYS A 96 27.62 0.47 -22.01
N THR A 97 28.10 -0.52 -22.78
CA THR A 97 28.68 -1.73 -22.20
C THR A 97 29.95 -1.44 -21.40
N LEU A 98 30.82 -0.55 -21.88
CA LEU A 98 32.00 -0.13 -21.12
C LEU A 98 31.66 0.60 -19.83
N ASN A 99 30.63 1.46 -19.85
CA ASN A 99 30.16 2.15 -18.64
C ASN A 99 29.52 1.17 -17.64
N TRP A 100 28.80 0.15 -18.12
CA TRP A 100 28.24 -0.91 -17.27
C TRP A 100 29.34 -1.81 -16.67
N ILE A 101 30.38 -2.15 -17.42
CA ILE A 101 31.53 -2.91 -16.88
C ILE A 101 32.25 -2.10 -15.81
N LYS A 102 32.49 -0.79 -16.05
CA LYS A 102 33.08 0.10 -15.04
C LYS A 102 32.21 0.21 -13.79
N LEU A 103 30.90 0.33 -13.95
CA LEU A 103 29.95 0.37 -12.83
C LEU A 103 29.97 -0.94 -12.03
N ILE A 104 29.92 -2.09 -12.71
CA ILE A 104 29.98 -3.41 -12.06
C ILE A 104 31.30 -3.56 -11.31
N ALA A 105 32.44 -3.21 -11.93
CA ALA A 105 33.75 -3.26 -11.29
C ALA A 105 33.81 -2.36 -10.03
N TYR A 106 33.25 -1.15 -10.13
CA TYR A 106 33.16 -0.21 -9.01
C TYR A 106 32.28 -0.76 -7.88
N ILE A 107 31.10 -1.31 -8.21
CA ILE A 107 30.20 -1.95 -7.24
C ILE A 107 30.88 -3.16 -6.61
N THR A 108 31.52 -4.05 -7.37
CA THR A 108 32.20 -5.24 -6.81
C THR A 108 33.36 -4.89 -5.90
N ALA A 109 34.07 -3.79 -6.19
CA ALA A 109 35.20 -3.34 -5.37
C ALA A 109 34.75 -2.62 -4.10
N LEU A 110 33.69 -1.80 -4.16
CA LEU A 110 33.25 -0.97 -3.03
C LEU A 110 32.15 -1.60 -2.19
N SER A 111 31.32 -2.49 -2.76
CA SER A 111 30.28 -3.24 -2.06
C SER A 111 30.81 -3.98 -0.81
N PRO A 112 31.92 -4.75 -0.85
CA PRO A 112 32.40 -5.44 0.35
C PRO A 112 32.82 -4.46 1.45
N ILE A 113 33.41 -3.32 1.08
CA ILE A 113 33.85 -2.29 2.03
C ILE A 113 32.63 -1.60 2.68
N TRP A 114 31.63 -1.25 1.89
CA TRP A 114 30.38 -0.66 2.37
C TRP A 114 29.56 -1.63 3.21
N ALA A 115 29.43 -2.88 2.77
CA ALA A 115 28.71 -3.92 3.49
C ALA A 115 29.34 -4.18 4.87
N LEU A 116 30.68 -4.27 4.93
CA LEU A 116 31.38 -4.42 6.21
C LEU A 116 31.16 -3.22 7.14
N SER A 117 31.18 -1.99 6.60
CA SER A 117 30.88 -0.77 7.36
C SER A 117 29.46 -0.74 7.94
N PHE A 118 28.49 -1.42 7.32
CA PHE A 118 27.09 -1.45 7.77
C PHE A 118 26.78 -2.64 8.70
N ILE A 119 27.40 -3.79 8.45
CA ILE A 119 27.20 -5.01 9.24
C ILE A 119 27.78 -4.87 10.64
N ILE A 120 28.94 -4.22 10.79
CA ILE A 120 29.61 -4.07 12.09
C ILE A 120 28.74 -3.25 13.09
N PRO A 121 28.23 -2.06 12.75
CA PRO A 121 27.29 -1.33 13.61
C PRO A 121 26.02 -2.11 13.92
N SER A 122 25.48 -2.83 12.93
CA SER A 122 24.24 -3.62 13.09
C SER A 122 24.42 -4.74 14.12
N ILE A 123 25.56 -5.45 14.10
CA ILE A 123 25.89 -6.48 15.08
C ILE A 123 26.11 -5.86 16.46
N VAL A 124 26.85 -4.76 16.55
CA VAL A 124 27.09 -4.07 17.83
C VAL A 124 25.78 -3.55 18.43
N GLN A 125 24.90 -2.95 17.64
CA GLN A 125 23.58 -2.49 18.08
C GLN A 125 22.71 -3.67 18.52
N LYS A 126 22.75 -4.81 17.82
CA LYS A 126 22.01 -6.01 18.21
C LYS A 126 22.50 -6.58 19.54
N ILE A 127 23.81 -6.64 19.74
CA ILE A 127 24.41 -7.09 21.01
C ILE A 127 24.02 -6.14 22.14
N LYS A 128 24.23 -4.82 21.95
CA LYS A 128 23.83 -3.81 22.94
C LYS A 128 22.32 -3.86 23.25
N SER A 129 21.48 -4.06 22.24
CA SER A 129 20.03 -4.21 22.39
C SER A 129 19.68 -5.46 23.20
N THR A 130 20.30 -6.60 22.90
CA THR A 130 20.07 -7.86 23.62
C THR A 130 20.55 -7.76 25.08
N PHE A 131 21.67 -7.08 25.33
CA PHE A 131 22.14 -6.80 26.68
C PHE A 131 21.19 -5.87 27.45
N ARG A 132 20.74 -4.77 26.82
CA ARG A 132 19.73 -3.88 27.41
C ARG A 132 18.43 -4.62 27.72
N LEU A 133 17.96 -5.51 26.84
CA LEU A 133 16.76 -6.31 27.05
C LEU A 133 16.91 -7.29 28.20
N ARG A 134 18.10 -7.91 28.33
CA ARG A 134 18.43 -8.82 29.43
C ARG A 134 18.54 -8.10 30.76
N GLU A 135 19.16 -6.92 30.78
CA GLU A 135 19.25 -6.05 31.94
C GLU A 135 17.88 -5.50 32.34
N PHE A 136 17.06 -5.12 31.36
CA PHE A 136 15.67 -4.72 31.56
C PHE A 136 14.83 -5.85 32.18
N ASN A 137 14.94 -7.08 31.66
CA ASN A 137 14.18 -8.23 32.18
C ASN A 137 14.69 -8.77 33.52
N ASN A 138 15.99 -8.65 33.83
CA ASN A 138 16.57 -9.15 35.08
C ASN A 138 16.39 -8.19 36.26
N ASN A 139 16.16 -6.90 36.00
CA ASN A 139 15.88 -5.95 37.07
C ASN A 139 14.45 -6.16 37.59
N LYS A 140 14.31 -6.65 38.82
CA LYS A 140 13.00 -6.93 39.45
C LYS A 140 12.12 -5.67 39.60
N ASP A 141 12.72 -4.49 39.56
CA ASP A 141 12.03 -3.19 39.55
C ASP A 141 11.45 -2.85 38.17
N ASN A 142 11.91 -3.46 37.07
CA ASN A 142 11.29 -3.36 35.74
C ASN A 142 10.21 -4.40 35.49
N LYS A 143 9.85 -5.17 36.53
CA LYS A 143 8.61 -5.95 36.59
C LYS A 143 7.40 -5.02 36.79
N LEU A 144 7.43 -3.87 36.11
CA LEU A 144 6.48 -2.77 36.08
C LEU A 144 5.85 -2.67 34.68
N SER A 145 5.54 -3.81 34.06
CA SER A 145 4.54 -3.87 32.98
C SER A 145 3.17 -3.30 33.40
N HIS A 146 3.00 -2.98 34.68
CA HIS A 146 1.84 -2.29 35.24
C HIS A 146 1.92 -0.74 35.19
N LEU A 147 3.08 -0.16 34.81
CA LEU A 147 3.26 1.29 34.62
C LEU A 147 3.30 1.69 33.13
N TYR A 148 2.56 0.97 32.27
CA TYR A 148 2.16 1.47 30.94
C TYR A 148 1.16 2.64 31.06
N GLU A 149 1.44 3.55 31.98
CA GLU A 149 0.94 4.91 32.08
C GLU A 149 2.09 5.80 31.55
N TYR A 150 2.23 5.87 30.24
CA TYR A 150 1.64 6.90 29.39
C TYR A 150 2.38 8.25 29.53
N SER A 151 3.44 8.42 28.75
CA SER A 151 3.81 9.74 28.23
C SER A 151 3.32 9.79 26.78
N GLU A 152 2.14 10.39 26.61
CA GLU A 152 1.37 10.51 25.37
C GLU A 152 2.23 10.97 24.17
N GLU A 153 3.17 11.89 24.41
CA GLU A 153 3.97 12.52 23.35
C GLU A 153 5.14 11.66 22.83
N THR A 154 5.92 10.99 23.69
CA THR A 154 7.09 10.23 23.19
C THR A 154 6.69 8.89 22.57
N SER A 155 5.63 8.26 23.08
CA SER A 155 5.09 7.03 22.51
C SER A 155 4.40 7.29 21.18
N SER A 156 3.60 8.36 21.05
CA SER A 156 3.01 8.74 19.76
C SER A 156 4.09 9.03 18.72
N LEU A 157 5.13 9.79 19.07
CA LEU A 157 6.25 10.04 18.16
C LEU A 157 7.02 8.78 17.75
N LEU A 158 7.28 7.85 18.68
CA LEU A 158 7.96 6.60 18.36
C LEU A 158 7.08 5.65 17.54
N THR A 159 5.78 5.61 17.81
CA THR A 159 4.81 4.85 17.03
C THR A 159 4.65 5.43 15.63
N ASP A 160 4.50 6.75 15.50
CA ASP A 160 4.45 7.44 14.21
C ASP A 160 5.73 7.22 13.40
N PHE A 161 6.89 7.32 14.06
CA PHE A 161 8.18 7.05 13.43
C PHE A 161 8.28 5.59 12.96
N SER A 162 7.88 4.63 13.79
CA SER A 162 7.87 3.21 13.43
C SER A 162 6.94 2.93 12.24
N ASN A 163 5.73 3.47 12.26
CA ASN A 163 4.74 3.29 11.18
C ASN A 163 5.27 3.90 9.88
N LYS A 164 5.86 5.09 9.95
CA LYS A 164 6.45 5.77 8.78
C LYS A 164 7.61 4.98 8.20
N MET A 165 8.51 4.46 9.04
CA MET A 165 9.63 3.62 8.58
C MET A 165 9.17 2.34 7.90
N GLU A 166 8.15 1.67 8.46
CA GLU A 166 7.57 0.46 7.88
C GLU A 166 6.98 0.75 6.49
N ASP A 167 6.16 1.80 6.39
CA ASP A 167 5.54 2.18 5.12
C ASP A 167 6.56 2.67 4.08
N GLU A 168 7.65 3.33 4.48
CA GLU A 168 8.76 3.71 3.59
C GLU A 168 9.50 2.48 3.04
N GLN A 169 9.87 1.53 3.91
CA GLN A 169 10.51 0.28 3.51
C GLN A 169 9.65 -0.48 2.48
N ASP A 170 8.36 -0.49 2.75
CA ASP A 170 7.34 -1.14 1.94
C ASP A 170 7.16 -0.49 0.57
N THR A 171 7.22 0.83 0.51
CA THR A 171 7.18 1.61 -0.74
C THR A 171 8.39 1.28 -1.62
N VAL A 172 9.59 1.18 -1.03
CA VAL A 172 10.82 0.82 -1.76
C VAL A 172 10.73 -0.57 -2.37
N VAL A 173 10.20 -1.54 -1.61
CA VAL A 173 9.98 -2.91 -2.11
C VAL A 173 8.99 -2.89 -3.28
N GLU A 174 7.91 -2.12 -3.16
CA GLU A 174 6.88 -1.99 -4.19
C GLU A 174 7.38 -1.34 -5.48
N ASP A 175 8.26 -0.34 -5.37
CA ASP A 175 8.93 0.28 -6.52
C ASP A 175 9.87 -0.70 -7.23
N MET A 176 10.59 -1.54 -6.48
CA MET A 176 11.44 -2.57 -7.05
C MET A 176 10.63 -3.61 -7.83
N TYR A 177 9.53 -4.11 -7.27
CA TYR A 177 8.59 -4.99 -7.99
C TYR A 177 7.94 -4.27 -9.17
N GLY A 178 7.61 -2.99 -9.02
CA GLY A 178 7.06 -2.13 -10.07
C GLY A 178 8.00 -1.94 -11.27
N ALA A 179 9.30 -1.85 -11.02
CA ALA A 179 10.34 -1.79 -12.04
C ALA A 179 10.54 -3.14 -12.75
N MET A 180 10.49 -4.24 -12.01
CA MET A 180 10.59 -5.59 -12.58
C MET A 180 9.37 -5.95 -13.46
N SER A 181 8.17 -5.50 -13.06
CA SER A 181 6.90 -5.72 -13.78
C SER A 181 6.59 -4.68 -14.87
N TYR A 182 7.58 -3.89 -15.28
CA TYR A 182 7.41 -2.76 -16.21
C TYR A 182 6.63 -3.11 -17.48
N ARG A 183 6.92 -4.26 -18.11
CA ARG A 183 6.29 -4.70 -19.37
C ARG A 183 4.78 -4.92 -19.23
N THR A 184 4.34 -5.49 -18.11
CA THR A 184 2.91 -5.76 -17.87
C THR A 184 2.15 -4.46 -17.61
N SER A 185 2.76 -3.50 -16.89
CA SER A 185 2.13 -2.19 -16.62
C SER A 185 1.93 -1.30 -17.85
N HIS A 186 2.63 -1.57 -18.95
CA HIS A 186 2.50 -0.83 -20.23
C HIS A 186 1.73 -1.61 -21.31
N SER A 187 1.21 -2.80 -20.98
CA SER A 187 0.36 -3.58 -21.89
C SER A 187 -1.01 -2.91 -22.05
N SER A 188 -1.55 -2.93 -23.27
CA SER A 188 -2.93 -2.48 -23.54
C SER A 188 -3.99 -3.52 -23.17
N LYS A 189 -3.56 -4.75 -22.87
CA LYS A 189 -4.41 -5.84 -22.38
C LYS A 189 -3.84 -6.32 -21.06
N PHE A 190 -4.62 -6.16 -20.00
CA PHE A 190 -4.31 -6.73 -18.70
C PHE A 190 -4.85 -8.16 -18.61
N PRO A 191 -4.14 -9.06 -17.91
CA PRO A 191 -4.66 -10.40 -17.66
C PRO A 191 -5.91 -10.30 -16.79
N GLU A 192 -6.95 -11.04 -17.16
CA GLU A 192 -8.14 -11.19 -16.31
C GLU A 192 -7.78 -11.82 -14.98
N ILE A 193 -8.50 -11.41 -13.93
CA ILE A 193 -8.34 -11.98 -12.59
C ILE A 193 -8.87 -13.40 -12.60
N LYS A 194 -8.01 -14.35 -12.23
CA LYS A 194 -8.37 -15.74 -12.04
C LYS A 194 -8.34 -16.05 -10.55
N LEU A 195 -9.53 -16.16 -9.95
CA LEU A 195 -9.67 -16.51 -8.54
C LEU A 195 -9.58 -18.02 -8.36
N ASP A 196 -8.85 -18.45 -7.33
CA ASP A 196 -8.88 -19.82 -6.82
C ASP A 196 -10.29 -20.17 -6.29
N PRO A 197 -10.72 -21.46 -6.25
CA PRO A 197 -12.02 -21.82 -5.69
C PRO A 197 -12.23 -21.32 -4.25
N ASN A 198 -11.19 -21.29 -3.42
CA ASN A 198 -11.30 -20.77 -2.05
C ASN A 198 -11.51 -19.25 -2.03
N GLN A 199 -10.86 -18.52 -2.93
CA GLN A 199 -11.04 -17.07 -3.08
C GLN A 199 -12.44 -16.75 -3.60
N SER A 200 -12.91 -17.51 -4.58
CA SER A 200 -14.26 -17.38 -5.13
C SER A 200 -15.33 -17.65 -4.06
N TYR A 201 -15.14 -18.71 -3.26
CA TYR A 201 -15.98 -19.01 -2.11
C TYR A 201 -15.99 -17.86 -1.09
N ALA A 202 -14.81 -17.29 -0.78
CA ALA A 202 -14.69 -16.16 0.13
C ALA A 202 -15.46 -14.92 -0.38
N VAL A 203 -15.28 -14.57 -1.66
CA VAL A 203 -15.99 -13.46 -2.31
C VAL A 203 -17.50 -13.70 -2.30
N GLU A 204 -17.95 -14.91 -2.64
CA GLU A 204 -19.38 -15.26 -2.64
C GLU A 204 -19.98 -15.12 -1.25
N LYS A 205 -19.39 -15.75 -0.22
CA LYS A 205 -19.97 -15.74 1.13
C LYS A 205 -19.95 -14.35 1.75
N LEU A 206 -18.87 -13.60 1.62
CA LEU A 206 -18.79 -12.24 2.17
C LEU A 206 -19.77 -11.29 1.49
N ASN A 207 -20.01 -11.43 0.18
CA ASN A 207 -20.98 -10.60 -0.54
C ASN A 207 -22.44 -10.96 -0.23
N THR A 208 -22.73 -12.06 0.47
CA THR A 208 -24.09 -12.28 0.99
C THR A 208 -24.45 -11.33 2.13
N LEU A 209 -23.45 -10.66 2.73
CA LEU A 209 -23.67 -9.53 3.63
C LEU A 209 -23.84 -8.24 2.81
N THR A 210 -24.74 -7.35 3.24
CA THR A 210 -24.91 -6.05 2.59
C THR A 210 -23.74 -5.12 2.92
N TRP A 211 -22.99 -4.70 1.91
CA TRP A 211 -21.86 -3.76 2.02
C TRP A 211 -22.11 -2.49 1.20
N ARG A 212 -21.80 -1.32 1.75
CA ARG A 212 -21.64 -0.08 0.99
C ARG A 212 -20.20 0.01 0.48
N LYS A 213 -19.99 -0.32 -0.79
CA LYS A 213 -18.66 -0.30 -1.44
C LYS A 213 -18.41 1.09 -2.01
N ILE A 214 -17.36 1.75 -1.55
CA ILE A 214 -17.02 3.13 -1.88
C ILE A 214 -15.64 3.11 -2.54
N PRO A 215 -15.58 3.27 -3.88
CA PRO A 215 -14.30 3.40 -4.55
C PRO A 215 -13.69 4.75 -4.22
N ILE A 216 -12.40 4.76 -3.90
CA ILE A 216 -11.64 5.97 -3.60
C ILE A 216 -10.46 6.09 -4.56
N LEU A 217 -10.01 7.32 -4.77
CA LEU A 217 -8.87 7.63 -5.61
C LEU A 217 -7.89 8.52 -4.84
N LEU A 218 -6.73 7.93 -4.52
CA LEU A 218 -5.59 8.60 -3.90
C LEU A 218 -4.45 8.69 -4.93
N ARG A 219 -3.93 9.90 -5.13
CA ARG A 219 -2.97 10.30 -6.16
C ARG A 219 -1.67 10.84 -5.58
N ASN A 220 -1.75 11.50 -4.43
CA ASN A 220 -0.64 12.27 -3.88
C ASN A 220 0.49 11.39 -3.31
N THR A 221 0.21 10.11 -3.06
CA THR A 221 1.17 9.17 -2.46
C THR A 221 1.02 7.76 -3.01
N MET A 222 2.13 7.01 -3.00
CA MET A 222 2.14 5.57 -3.30
C MET A 222 1.74 4.73 -2.07
N MET A 223 1.79 5.32 -0.87
CA MET A 223 1.37 4.70 0.39
C MET A 223 -0.15 4.78 0.57
N THR A 224 -0.91 4.45 -0.48
CA THR A 224 -2.36 4.70 -0.52
C THR A 224 -3.12 3.96 0.57
N HIS A 225 -2.63 2.79 0.98
CA HIS A 225 -3.22 2.00 2.05
C HIS A 225 -3.13 2.72 3.41
N ALA A 226 -1.98 3.32 3.74
CA ALA A 226 -1.81 4.11 4.96
C ALA A 226 -2.52 5.47 4.86
N ALA A 227 -2.51 6.07 3.67
CA ALA A 227 -3.14 7.34 3.39
C ALA A 227 -4.67 7.28 3.52
N ALA A 228 -5.32 6.22 3.04
CA ALA A 228 -6.77 6.06 3.10
C ALA A 228 -7.35 6.16 4.52
N VAL A 229 -6.55 5.82 5.53
CA VAL A 229 -6.92 5.89 6.95
C VAL A 229 -6.16 6.96 7.73
N VAL A 230 -5.33 7.76 7.06
CA VAL A 230 -4.44 8.76 7.67
C VAL A 230 -3.69 8.16 8.86
N ARG A 231 -2.99 7.04 8.63
CA ARG A 231 -2.41 6.19 9.69
C ARG A 231 -1.48 6.93 10.64
N HIS A 232 -0.72 7.89 10.10
CA HIS A 232 0.18 8.75 10.84
C HIS A 232 0.16 10.15 10.20
N PRO A 233 0.65 11.19 10.89
CA PRO A 233 0.73 12.53 10.33
C PRO A 233 1.70 12.55 9.15
N ASP A 234 1.18 12.68 7.93
CA ASP A 234 1.97 12.91 6.73
C ASP A 234 1.27 13.96 5.84
N PRO A 235 1.97 15.02 5.38
CA PRO A 235 1.39 16.03 4.49
C PRO A 235 0.85 15.45 3.18
N THR A 236 1.35 14.30 2.72
CA THR A 236 0.89 13.63 1.50
C THR A 236 -0.42 12.84 1.68
N PHE A 237 -0.94 12.75 2.91
CA PHE A 237 -2.19 12.04 3.24
C PHE A 237 -3.41 12.98 3.28
N ASP A 238 -3.29 14.19 2.74
CA ASP A 238 -4.37 15.18 2.65
C ASP A 238 -5.63 14.62 1.97
N GLU A 239 -5.47 13.87 0.88
CA GLU A 239 -6.57 13.19 0.20
C GLU A 239 -7.24 12.12 1.08
N GLY A 240 -6.47 11.48 1.96
CA GLY A 240 -6.96 10.55 2.98
C GLY A 240 -7.89 11.23 3.99
N GLN A 241 -7.64 12.49 4.34
CA GLN A 241 -8.51 13.25 5.23
C GLN A 241 -9.90 13.45 4.62
N VAL A 242 -9.99 13.60 3.29
CA VAL A 242 -11.28 13.65 2.57
C VAL A 242 -12.02 12.32 2.69
N VAL A 243 -11.31 11.19 2.62
CA VAL A 243 -11.86 9.84 2.82
C VAL A 243 -12.41 9.68 4.24
N ILE A 244 -11.64 10.07 5.25
CA ILE A 244 -12.08 10.04 6.65
C ILE A 244 -13.27 10.97 6.87
N LYS A 245 -13.27 12.17 6.29
CA LYS A 245 -14.40 13.09 6.34
C LYS A 245 -15.67 12.49 5.76
N HIS A 246 -15.59 11.84 4.60
CA HIS A 246 -16.72 11.12 4.01
C HIS A 246 -17.19 9.97 4.93
N PHE A 247 -16.26 9.21 5.51
CA PHE A 247 -16.61 8.15 6.45
C PHE A 247 -17.37 8.70 7.66
N VAL A 248 -16.85 9.75 8.31
CA VAL A 248 -17.47 10.34 9.50
C VAL A 248 -18.85 10.90 9.20
N ASN A 249 -19.03 11.59 8.07
CA ASN A 249 -20.29 12.26 7.74
C ASN A 249 -21.36 11.30 7.20
N GLU A 250 -20.97 10.36 6.33
CA GLU A 250 -21.93 9.58 5.53
C GLU A 250 -22.11 8.14 5.99
N VAL A 251 -21.13 7.59 6.72
CA VAL A 251 -21.08 6.17 7.07
C VAL A 251 -21.11 5.95 8.59
N PHE A 252 -20.37 6.75 9.34
CA PHE A 252 -20.28 6.65 10.78
C PHE A 252 -21.54 7.23 11.42
N GLN A 253 -22.46 6.35 11.81
CA GLN A 253 -23.70 6.73 12.47
C GLN A 253 -23.64 6.24 13.92
N LEU A 254 -23.69 7.17 14.87
CA LEU A 254 -23.91 6.86 16.28
C LEU A 254 -25.40 6.50 16.43
N ASN A 255 -25.68 5.28 16.88
CA ASN A 255 -27.04 4.82 17.16
C ASN A 255 -27.67 5.61 18.31
#